data_AF-A0A816KXD1-F1
#
_entry.id   AF-A0A816KXD1-F1
#
_cell.length_a   1.000
_cell.length_b   1.000
_cell.length_c   1.000
_cell.angle_alpha   90.00
_cell.angle_beta   90.00
_cell.angle_gamma   90.00
#
_symmetry.space_group_name_H-M   'P 1'
#
loop_
_entity.id
_entity.type
_entity.pdbx_description
1 polymer ?
#
loop_
_entity_poly.entity_id
_entity_poly.type
_entity_poly.pdbx_seq_one_letter_code
_entity_poly.pdbx_strand_id
1 'polypeptide(L)'
;MVRTYKRKTEDKYSRDDLEQALSDIRHKKLSIKSAAADYRIPIRTIFHRLAGSRTSAGRSRKTILTKEEESHLVTTIILFQKWQCPISSSVVIGLAKPYMIQLGKPVASKSTLQD
;
A
#
# COMPACT_ATOMS: atom_id res chain seq x y z
N MET A 1 19.99 13.60 -5.25
CA MET A 1 20.46 12.28 -5.74
C MET A 1 19.47 11.21 -5.30
N VAL A 2 18.85 10.46 -6.22
CA VAL A 2 17.82 9.46 -5.88
C VAL A 2 18.49 8.20 -5.34
N ARG A 3 18.02 7.69 -4.21
CA ARG A 3 18.53 6.44 -3.62
C ARG A 3 18.00 5.24 -4.40
N THR A 4 18.84 4.59 -5.20
CA THR A 4 18.52 3.28 -5.79
C THR A 4 18.62 2.21 -4.71
N TYR A 5 17.47 1.71 -4.24
CA TYR A 5 17.42 0.68 -3.21
C TYR A 5 17.80 -0.69 -3.79
N LYS A 6 18.86 -1.31 -3.26
CA LYS A 6 19.20 -2.72 -3.49
C LYS A 6 18.84 -3.52 -2.23
N ARG A 7 18.11 -4.62 -2.39
CA ARG A 7 17.79 -5.53 -1.26
C ARG A 7 19.07 -6.22 -0.78
N LYS A 8 19.13 -6.51 0.51
CA LYS A 8 20.26 -7.21 1.15
C LYS A 8 20.26 -8.73 0.91
N THR A 9 19.16 -9.28 0.42
CA THR A 9 18.96 -10.72 0.31
C THR A 9 18.20 -11.01 -0.97
N GLU A 10 18.66 -12.02 -1.70
CA GLU A 10 18.02 -12.56 -2.89
C GLU A 10 17.11 -13.73 -2.49
N ASP A 11 16.05 -13.94 -3.26
CA ASP A 11 15.15 -15.07 -3.04
C ASP A 11 15.82 -16.35 -3.54
N LYS A 12 15.72 -17.44 -2.78
CA LYS A 12 16.37 -18.74 -3.09
C LYS A 12 15.58 -19.60 -4.08
N TYR A 13 14.44 -19.12 -4.57
CA TYR A 13 13.51 -19.84 -5.42
C TYR A 13 13.10 -18.94 -6.59
N SER A 14 12.81 -19.55 -7.75
CA SER A 14 12.32 -18.79 -8.91
C SER A 14 10.87 -18.36 -8.70
N ARG A 15 10.44 -17.32 -9.42
CA ARG A 15 9.03 -16.94 -9.49
C ARG A 15 8.20 -18.03 -10.15
N ASP A 16 8.73 -18.69 -11.16
CA ASP A 16 8.03 -19.73 -11.91
C ASP A 16 7.75 -20.95 -11.01
N ASP A 17 8.73 -21.38 -10.23
CA ASP A 17 8.58 -22.45 -9.23
C ASP A 17 7.49 -22.11 -8.21
N LEU A 18 7.44 -20.85 -7.77
CA LEU A 18 6.42 -20.38 -6.83
C LEU A 18 5.02 -20.43 -7.46
N GLU A 19 4.88 -20.02 -8.71
CA GLU A 19 3.59 -20.05 -9.40
C GLU A 19 3.11 -21.48 -9.67
N GLN A 20 4.01 -22.38 -10.06
CA GLN A 20 3.72 -23.81 -10.22
C GLN A 20 3.31 -24.44 -8.88
N ALA A 21 4.08 -24.21 -7.81
CA ALA A 21 3.75 -24.70 -6.47
C ALA A 21 2.36 -24.21 -6.01
N LEU A 22 2.02 -22.94 -6.24
CA LEU A 22 0.71 -22.40 -5.90
C LEU A 22 -0.41 -23.00 -6.76
N SER A 23 -0.15 -23.23 -8.05
CA SER A 23 -1.09 -23.89 -8.95
C SER A 23 -1.39 -25.31 -8.49
N ASP A 24 -0.38 -26.12 -8.21
CA ASP A 24 -0.56 -27.51 -7.79
C ASP A 24 -1.31 -27.63 -6.47
N ILE A 25 -1.08 -26.71 -5.52
CA ILE A 25 -1.84 -26.65 -4.27
C ILE A 25 -3.31 -26.28 -4.52
N ARG A 26 -3.58 -25.30 -5.41
CA ARG A 26 -4.96 -24.90 -5.76
C ARG A 26 -5.73 -26.04 -6.43
N HIS A 27 -5.06 -26.82 -7.27
CA HIS A 27 -5.61 -28.01 -7.92
C HIS A 27 -5.60 -29.26 -7.01
N LYS A 28 -5.26 -29.11 -5.72
CA LYS A 28 -5.18 -30.18 -4.71
C LYS A 28 -4.26 -31.35 -5.10
N LYS A 29 -3.29 -31.13 -5.98
CA LYS A 29 -2.31 -32.16 -6.38
C LYS A 29 -1.27 -32.40 -5.28
N LEU A 30 -0.87 -31.35 -4.57
CA LEU A 30 0.15 -31.39 -3.53
C LEU A 30 -0.31 -30.68 -2.25
N SER A 31 0.18 -31.17 -1.11
CA SER A 31 0.04 -30.46 0.16
C SER A 31 1.04 -29.30 0.24
N ILE A 32 0.78 -28.30 1.10
CA ILE A 32 1.71 -27.18 1.32
C ILE A 32 3.10 -27.67 1.74
N LYS A 33 3.18 -28.72 2.57
CA LYS A 33 4.47 -29.30 3.01
C LYS A 33 5.18 -30.01 1.87
N SER A 34 4.45 -30.76 1.05
CA SER A 34 5.01 -31.46 -0.12
C SER A 34 5.56 -30.46 -1.13
N ALA A 35 4.74 -29.47 -1.53
CA ALA A 35 5.15 -28.43 -2.46
C ALA A 35 6.36 -27.61 -1.96
N ALA A 36 6.45 -27.36 -0.65
CA ALA A 36 7.62 -26.69 -0.06
C ALA A 36 8.91 -27.49 -0.21
N ALA A 37 8.84 -28.82 -0.08
CA ALA A 37 9.98 -29.71 -0.27
C ALA A 37 10.36 -29.82 -1.75
N ASP A 38 9.36 -30.05 -2.62
CA ASP A 38 9.56 -30.32 -4.04
C ASP A 38 10.13 -29.09 -4.77
N TYR A 39 9.52 -27.92 -4.55
CA TYR A 39 9.92 -26.66 -5.18
C TYR A 39 10.98 -25.90 -4.35
N ARG A 40 11.44 -26.45 -3.22
CA ARG A 40 12.42 -25.83 -2.30
C ARG A 40 12.03 -24.42 -1.83
N ILE A 41 10.73 -24.19 -1.65
CA ILE A 41 10.18 -22.90 -1.23
C ILE A 41 9.85 -22.99 0.27
N PRO A 42 10.22 -22.00 1.10
CA PRO A 42 9.82 -22.01 2.50
C PRO A 42 8.30 -22.09 2.66
N ILE A 43 7.82 -23.00 3.53
CA ILE A 43 6.39 -23.20 3.82
C ILE A 43 5.69 -21.87 4.11
N ARG A 44 6.34 -20.99 4.88
CA ARG A 44 5.81 -19.69 5.25
C ARG A 44 5.59 -18.78 4.05
N THR A 45 6.45 -18.84 3.05
CA THR A 45 6.29 -18.11 1.78
C THR A 45 5.05 -18.57 1.04
N ILE A 46 4.89 -19.89 0.84
CA ILE A 46 3.71 -20.47 0.18
C ILE A 46 2.44 -20.08 0.95
N PHE A 47 2.43 -20.23 2.27
CA PHE A 47 1.30 -19.87 3.12
C PHE A 47 0.90 -18.40 2.99
N HIS A 48 1.86 -17.46 3.06
CA HIS A 48 1.57 -16.04 2.88
C HIS A 48 1.00 -15.72 1.50
N ARG A 49 1.49 -16.40 0.46
CA ARG A 49 0.99 -16.23 -0.91
C ARG A 49 -0.43 -16.77 -1.08
N LEU A 50 -0.75 -17.92 -0.49
CA LEU A 50 -2.10 -18.49 -0.50
C LEU A 50 -3.09 -17.63 0.31
N ALA A 51 -2.68 -17.12 1.46
CA ALA A 51 -3.49 -16.25 2.31
C ALA A 51 -3.70 -14.83 1.71
N GLY A 52 -3.15 -14.54 0.53
CA GLY A 52 -3.24 -13.21 -0.08
C GLY A 52 -2.47 -12.13 0.69
N SER A 53 -1.60 -12.51 1.62
CA SER A 53 -0.77 -11.61 2.42
C SER A 53 0.34 -11.03 1.53
N ARG A 54 0.00 -10.02 0.73
CA ARG A 54 1.00 -9.20 0.05
C ARG A 54 1.73 -8.38 1.12
N THR A 55 3.04 -8.58 1.20
CA THR A 55 3.97 -7.79 2.02
C THR A 55 3.98 -6.33 1.56
N SER A 56 2.98 -5.53 1.98
CA SER A 56 3.06 -4.05 2.07
C SER A 56 1.71 -3.37 2.32
N ALA A 57 0.57 -3.95 1.88
CA ALA A 57 -0.70 -3.22 1.91
C ALA A 57 -1.34 -3.09 3.31
N GLY A 58 -0.98 -3.97 4.25
CA GLY A 58 -1.67 -4.09 5.55
C GLY A 58 -0.87 -3.67 6.78
N ARG A 59 0.36 -3.14 6.63
CA ARG A 59 1.22 -2.80 7.79
C ARG A 59 1.34 -1.30 8.06
N SER A 60 0.76 -0.46 7.22
CA SER A 60 0.67 0.98 7.49
C SER A 60 -0.47 1.25 8.47
N ARG A 61 -0.34 2.29 9.29
CA ARG A 61 -1.45 2.79 10.11
C ARG A 61 -2.61 3.12 9.17
N LYS A 62 -3.83 2.73 9.56
CA LYS A 62 -5.04 3.21 8.89
C LYS A 62 -5.00 4.73 8.91
N THR A 63 -5.12 5.34 7.73
CA THR A 63 -5.20 6.80 7.60
C THR A 63 -6.50 7.29 8.24
N ILE A 64 -6.53 8.56 8.64
CA ILE A 64 -7.75 9.18 9.20
C ILE A 64 -8.81 9.33 8.10
N LEU A 65 -8.36 9.45 6.85
CA LEU A 65 -9.20 9.56 5.67
C LEU A 65 -9.52 8.19 5.07
N THR A 66 -10.76 8.01 4.64
CA THR A 66 -11.14 6.86 3.81
C THR A 66 -10.63 7.06 2.39
N LYS A 67 -10.61 6.00 1.57
CA LYS A 67 -10.20 6.09 0.17
C LYS A 67 -11.06 7.07 -0.64
N GLU A 68 -12.34 7.15 -0.31
CA GLU A 68 -13.28 8.06 -0.97
C GLU A 68 -12.97 9.52 -0.63
N GLU A 69 -12.69 9.79 0.65
CA GLU A 69 -12.29 11.11 1.13
C GLU A 69 -10.94 11.56 0.56
N GLU A 70 -9.96 10.64 0.46
CA GLU A 70 -8.69 10.89 -0.20
C GLU A 70 -8.89 11.23 -1.69
N SER A 71 -9.78 10.50 -2.38
CA SER A 71 -10.11 10.74 -3.79
C SER A 71 -10.66 12.14 -4.03
N HIS A 72 -11.48 12.66 -3.10
CA HIS A 72 -11.99 14.03 -3.17
C HIS A 72 -10.86 15.05 -3.16
N LEU A 73 -9.90 14.92 -2.22
CA LEU A 73 -8.74 15.81 -2.13
C LEU A 73 -7.81 15.70 -3.35
N VAL A 74 -7.64 14.50 -3.90
CA VAL A 74 -6.86 14.32 -5.13
C VAL A 74 -7.55 15.02 -6.31
N THR A 75 -8.87 14.90 -6.41
CA THR A 75 -9.66 15.54 -7.48
C THR A 75 -9.55 17.05 -7.42
N THR A 76 -9.60 17.65 -6.23
CA THR A 76 -9.43 19.10 -6.07
C THR A 76 -8.02 19.53 -6.48
N ILE A 77 -6.97 18.82 -6.05
CA ILE A 77 -5.59 19.11 -6.46
C ILE A 77 -5.43 19.07 -7.99
N ILE A 78 -6.01 18.06 -8.65
CA ILE A 78 -5.99 17.95 -10.12
C ILE A 78 -6.76 19.11 -10.77
N LEU A 79 -7.90 19.52 -10.20
CA LEU A 79 -8.68 20.65 -10.70
C LEU A 79 -7.86 21.95 -10.66
N PHE A 80 -7.17 22.21 -9.55
CA PHE A 80 -6.29 23.37 -9.43
C PHE A 80 -5.11 23.33 -10.40
N GLN A 81 -4.53 22.15 -10.65
CA GLN A 81 -3.52 21.97 -11.69
C GLN A 81 -4.07 22.32 -13.08
N LYS A 82 -5.30 21.89 -13.41
CA LYS A 82 -5.94 22.22 -14.70
C LYS A 82 -6.19 23.71 -14.84
N TRP A 83 -6.47 24.40 -13.74
CA TRP A 83 -6.61 25.86 -13.69
C TRP A 83 -5.26 26.61 -13.68
N GLN A 84 -4.14 25.91 -13.89
CA GLN A 84 -2.79 26.48 -13.86
C GLN A 84 -2.42 27.18 -12.54
N CYS A 85 -3.07 26.77 -11.45
CA CYS A 85 -2.78 27.23 -10.10
C CYS A 85 -2.13 26.07 -9.33
N PRO A 86 -0.80 25.85 -9.45
CA PRO A 86 -0.14 24.81 -8.69
C PRO A 86 -0.23 25.11 -7.19
N ILE A 87 -0.76 24.17 -6.43
CA ILE A 87 -0.99 24.33 -5.00
C ILE A 87 0.21 23.82 -4.19
N SER A 88 0.61 24.60 -3.19
CA SER A 88 1.64 24.22 -2.22
C SER A 88 1.07 23.29 -1.14
N SER A 89 1.95 22.55 -0.47
CA SER A 89 1.56 21.65 0.64
C SER A 89 0.77 22.36 1.75
N SER A 90 1.07 23.63 2.06
CA SER A 90 0.36 24.38 3.09
C SER A 90 -1.09 24.63 2.73
N VAL A 91 -1.36 24.94 1.46
CA VAL A 91 -2.71 25.18 0.95
C VAL A 91 -3.51 23.88 0.87
N VAL A 92 -2.89 22.74 0.49
CA VAL A 92 -3.55 21.43 0.59
C VAL A 92 -3.99 21.12 2.03
N ILE A 93 -3.13 21.40 3.02
CA ILE A 93 -3.47 21.25 4.43
C ILE A 93 -4.61 22.22 4.82
N GLY A 94 -4.57 23.45 4.33
CA GLY A 94 -5.62 24.45 4.50
C GLY A 94 -6.98 24.02 3.94
N LEU A 95 -7.00 23.29 2.82
CA LEU A 95 -8.21 22.73 2.21
C LEU A 95 -8.69 21.46 2.94
N ALA A 96 -7.77 20.62 3.39
CA ALA A 96 -8.11 19.36 4.07
C ALA A 96 -8.70 19.59 5.47
N LYS A 97 -8.23 20.59 6.21
CA LYS A 97 -8.73 20.94 7.55
C LYS A 97 -10.26 21.19 7.60
N PRO A 98 -10.83 22.13 6.82
CA PRO A 98 -12.27 22.39 6.83
C PRO A 98 -13.07 21.18 6.34
N TYR A 99 -12.55 20.44 5.35
CA TYR A 99 -13.16 19.20 4.88
C TYR A 99 -13.25 18.14 5.99
N MET A 100 -12.19 17.97 6.78
CA MET A 100 -12.20 17.05 7.93
C MET A 100 -13.15 17.49 9.05
N ILE A 101 -13.26 18.80 9.30
CA ILE A 101 -14.22 19.37 10.27
C ILE A 101 -15.65 19.10 9.82
N GLN A 102 -15.95 19.26 8.53
CA GLN A 102 -17.27 18.95 7.95
C GLN A 102 -17.65 17.48 8.14
N LEU A 103 -16.68 16.57 8.06
CA LEU A 103 -16.88 15.14 8.30
C LEU A 103 -16.93 14.76 9.79
N GLY A 104 -16.77 15.71 10.71
CA GLY A 104 -16.75 15.47 12.15
C GLY A 104 -15.52 14.67 12.63
N LYS A 105 -14.44 14.64 11.84
CA LYS A 105 -13.22 13.90 12.19
C LYS A 105 -12.33 14.71 13.13
N PRO A 106 -11.59 14.06 14.05
CA PRO A 106 -10.71 14.78 14.97
C PRO A 106 -9.56 15.44 14.21
N VAL A 107 -9.49 16.77 14.27
CA VAL A 107 -8.38 17.57 13.76
C VAL A 107 -7.58 18.09 14.96
N ALA A 108 -6.28 17.84 14.98
CA ALA A 108 -5.42 18.40 16.02
C ALA A 108 -5.36 19.92 15.87
N SER A 109 -5.71 20.66 16.93
CA SER A 109 -5.78 22.13 16.95
C SER A 109 -4.44 22.85 16.75
N LYS A 110 -3.32 22.11 16.75
CA LYS A 110 -1.96 22.67 16.68
C LYS A 110 -1.50 22.81 15.22
N SER A 111 -2.00 23.81 14.51
CA SER A 111 -1.28 24.40 13.37
C SER A 111 -1.89 25.74 13.00
N THR A 112 -1.54 26.76 13.77
CA THR A 112 -1.57 28.15 13.32
C THR A 112 -0.58 28.25 12.16
N LEU A 113 -1.08 28.33 10.93
CA LEU A 113 -0.27 28.81 9.82
C LEU A 113 -0.34 30.33 9.91
N GLN A 114 0.75 30.97 10.35
CA GLN A 114 0.94 32.41 10.12
C GLN A 114 1.32 32.59 8.65
N ASP A 115 0.73 33.60 8.03
CA ASP A 115 0.91 33.99 6.62
C ASP A 115 2.38 34.34 6.28
#